data_AF-A0A318PPP5-F1
#
_entry.id   AF-A0A318PPP5-F1
#
_cell.length_a   1.000
_cell.length_b   1.000
_cell.length_c   1.000
_cell.angle_alpha   90.00
_cell.angle_beta   90.00
_cell.angle_gamma   90.00
#
_symmetry.space_group_name_H-M   'P 1'
#
loop_
_entity.id
_entity.type
_entity.pdbx_description
1 polymer ?
#
loop_
_entity_poly.entity_id
_entity_poly.type
_entity_poly.pdbx_seq_one_letter_code
_entity_poly.pdbx_strand_id
1 'polypeptide(L)'
;MKMSETTGRRGISPVRGDDLWERLRAIEDKLSLIIEILSPEDSDGPTLDEILGRLVTLIAAQNPMLRRIDLTTGRVLDIQEGRMPRSARPNDEDGADA
;
A
#
# COMPACT_ATOMS: atom_id res chain seq x y z
N MET A 1 -24.81 -79.10 -4.12
CA MET A 1 -25.67 -78.10 -4.81
C MET A 1 -26.76 -77.68 -3.82
N LYS A 2 -27.08 -76.41 -3.57
CA LYS A 2 -26.71 -75.12 -4.16
C LYS A 2 -26.51 -74.08 -3.04
N MET A 3 -25.69 -73.08 -3.35
CA MET A 3 -25.35 -71.91 -2.54
C MET A 3 -26.58 -71.07 -2.20
N SER A 4 -26.60 -70.45 -1.02
CA SER A 4 -27.52 -69.36 -0.68
C SER A 4 -26.72 -68.08 -0.51
N GLU A 5 -26.95 -67.14 -1.43
CA GLU A 5 -26.34 -65.81 -1.50
C GLU A 5 -26.56 -65.01 -0.22
N THR A 6 -25.44 -64.58 0.39
CA THR A 6 -25.42 -63.52 1.39
C THR A 6 -25.59 -62.18 0.70
N THR A 7 -26.80 -61.61 0.74
CA THR A 7 -27.04 -60.23 0.33
C THR A 7 -26.38 -59.29 1.34
N GLY A 8 -25.24 -58.73 0.95
CA GLY A 8 -24.45 -57.81 1.76
C GLY A 8 -25.23 -56.54 2.09
N ARG A 9 -25.56 -56.37 3.37
CA ARG A 9 -25.87 -55.06 3.93
C ARG A 9 -24.57 -54.24 3.90
N ARG A 10 -24.45 -53.36 2.90
CA ARG A 10 -23.32 -52.45 2.73
C ARG A 10 -23.19 -51.61 3.99
N GLY A 11 -22.21 -51.95 4.82
CA GLY A 11 -21.90 -51.27 6.06
C GLY A 11 -21.56 -49.82 5.77
N ILE A 12 -22.27 -48.91 6.42
CA ILE A 12 -21.88 -47.51 6.51
C ILE A 12 -20.62 -47.55 7.39
N SER A 13 -19.46 -47.32 6.78
CA SER A 13 -18.19 -47.27 7.53
C SER A 13 -18.32 -46.17 8.59
N PRO A 14 -18.01 -46.41 9.87
CA PRO A 14 -17.96 -45.35 10.84
C PRO A 14 -16.81 -44.44 10.40
N VAL A 15 -17.12 -43.25 9.90
CA VAL A 15 -16.13 -42.17 9.85
C VAL A 15 -15.71 -42.01 11.31
N ARG A 16 -14.50 -42.47 11.60
CA ARG A 16 -13.90 -42.51 12.92
C ARG A 16 -13.98 -41.08 13.47
N GLY A 17 -14.62 -40.87 14.61
CA GLY A 17 -14.87 -39.51 15.13
C GLY A 17 -13.61 -38.63 15.17
N ASP A 18 -12.45 -39.25 15.32
CA ASP A 18 -11.13 -38.60 15.23
C ASP A 18 -10.89 -37.87 13.88
N ASP A 19 -11.28 -38.45 12.74
CA ASP A 19 -11.17 -37.80 11.41
C ASP A 19 -12.11 -36.58 11.30
N LEU A 20 -13.28 -36.66 11.94
CA LEU A 20 -14.21 -35.52 12.00
C LEU A 20 -13.65 -34.38 12.85
N TRP A 21 -13.02 -34.69 13.98
CA TRP A 21 -12.39 -33.68 14.84
C TRP A 21 -11.16 -33.05 14.21
N GLU A 22 -10.33 -33.83 13.52
CA GLU A 22 -9.21 -33.28 12.75
C GLU A 22 -9.69 -32.37 11.61
N ARG A 23 -10.76 -32.75 10.91
CA ARG A 23 -11.38 -31.90 9.88
C ARG A 23 -11.94 -30.61 10.46
N LEU A 24 -12.62 -30.68 11.61
CA LEU A 24 -13.15 -29.50 12.28
C LEU A 24 -12.03 -28.54 12.71
N ARG A 25 -10.93 -29.07 13.25
CA ARG A 25 -9.76 -28.28 13.62
C ARG A 25 -9.10 -27.62 12.40
N ALA A 26 -8.95 -28.37 11.31
CA ALA A 26 -8.42 -27.82 10.06
C ALA A 26 -9.35 -26.74 9.45
N ILE A 27 -10.66 -26.82 9.69
CA ILE A 27 -11.62 -25.78 9.30
C ILE A 27 -11.46 -24.55 10.20
N GLU A 28 -11.36 -24.74 11.52
CA GLU A 28 -11.14 -23.67 12.50
C GLU A 28 -9.84 -22.88 12.22
N ASP A 29 -8.74 -23.58 11.93
CA ASP A 29 -7.45 -22.96 11.59
C ASP A 29 -7.57 -22.10 10.31
N LYS A 30 -8.25 -22.63 9.29
CA LYS A 30 -8.49 -21.90 8.03
C LYS A 30 -9.40 -20.69 8.21
N LEU A 31 -10.44 -20.82 9.04
CA LEU A 31 -11.34 -19.71 9.34
C LEU A 31 -10.62 -18.61 10.13
N SER A 32 -9.76 -18.98 11.07
CA SER A 32 -8.93 -18.03 11.83
C SER A 32 -8.02 -17.22 10.91
N LEU A 33 -7.36 -17.88 9.96
CA LEU A 33 -6.53 -17.22 8.95
C LEU A 33 -7.36 -16.29 8.04
N ILE A 34 -8.55 -16.71 7.63
CA ILE A 34 -9.45 -15.87 6.83
C ILE A 34 -9.85 -14.61 7.62
N ILE A 35 -10.14 -14.74 8.92
CA ILE A 35 -10.50 -13.61 9.78
C ILE A 35 -9.32 -12.64 9.90
N GLU A 36 -8.10 -13.13 10.09
CA GLU A 36 -6.87 -12.32 10.14
C GLU A 36 -6.66 -11.52 8.83
N ILE A 37 -6.88 -12.16 7.67
CA ILE A 37 -6.74 -11.50 6.36
C ILE A 37 -7.86 -10.47 6.12
N LEU A 38 -9.09 -10.79 6.52
CA LEU A 38 -10.27 -9.95 6.26
C LEU A 38 -10.49 -8.88 7.33
N SER A 39 -9.83 -9.00 8.48
CA SER A 39 -9.86 -8.04 9.58
C SER A 39 -8.44 -7.57 9.83
N PRO A 40 -7.81 -6.89 8.85
CA PRO A 40 -6.53 -6.26 9.11
C PRO A 40 -6.71 -5.34 10.32
N GLU A 41 -5.79 -5.41 11.27
CA GLU A 41 -5.64 -4.36 12.28
C GLU A 41 -5.57 -3.02 11.54
N ASP A 42 -6.18 -1.97 12.11
CA ASP A 42 -6.04 -0.60 11.59
C ASP A 42 -4.56 -0.40 11.28
N SER A 43 -4.23 -0.27 9.98
CA SER A 43 -2.84 -0.44 9.58
C SER A 43 -1.97 0.54 10.37
N ASP A 44 -0.93 0.05 11.06
CA ASP A 44 0.18 0.86 11.60
C ASP A 44 1.01 1.51 10.47
N GLY A 45 0.35 1.89 9.38
CA GLY A 45 0.88 2.70 8.31
C GLY A 45 0.63 4.17 8.60
N PRO A 46 1.47 5.07 8.06
CA PRO A 46 1.27 6.49 8.28
C PRO A 46 -0.11 6.91 7.79
N THR A 47 -0.81 7.69 8.59
CA THR A 47 -2.14 8.20 8.23
C THR A 47 -2.04 9.04 6.95
N LEU A 48 -3.17 9.22 6.26
CA LEU A 48 -3.20 10.11 5.09
C LEU A 48 -2.65 11.50 5.42
N ASP A 49 -3.00 12.03 6.59
CA ASP A 49 -2.53 13.34 7.06
C ASP A 49 -1.01 13.35 7.31
N GLU A 50 -0.42 12.27 7.82
CA GLU A 50 1.03 12.13 7.98
C GLU A 50 1.76 12.06 6.64
N ILE A 51 1.19 11.35 5.66
CA ILE A 51 1.75 11.29 4.30
C ILE A 51 1.67 12.68 3.64
N LEU A 52 0.53 13.36 3.78
CA LEU A 52 0.33 14.72 3.25
C LEU A 52 1.28 15.72 3.90
N GLY A 53 1.47 15.66 5.22
CA GLY A 53 2.43 16.51 5.94
C GLY A 53 3.88 16.29 5.48
N ARG A 54 4.28 15.03 5.24
CA ARG A 54 5.60 14.70 4.68
C ARG A 54 5.77 15.21 3.26
N LEU A 55 4.73 15.12 2.42
CA LEU A 55 4.75 15.61 1.05
C LEU A 55 4.90 17.13 1.00
N VAL A 56 4.14 17.87 1.82
CA VAL A 56 4.24 19.33 1.93
C VAL A 56 5.64 19.76 2.35
N THR A 57 6.22 19.08 3.35
CA THR A 57 7.59 19.36 3.82
C THR A 57 8.62 19.13 2.72
N LEU A 58 8.48 18.04 1.96
CA LEU A 58 9.40 17.69 0.88
C LEU A 58 9.31 18.67 -0.30
N ILE A 59 8.11 19.12 -0.65
CA ILE A 59 7.90 20.16 -1.68
C ILE A 59 8.48 21.50 -1.22
N ALA A 60 8.23 21.90 0.03
CA ALA A 60 8.77 23.15 0.59
C ALA A 60 10.31 23.17 0.57
N ALA A 61 10.94 22.03 0.87
CA ALA A 61 12.39 21.87 0.79
C ALA A 61 12.94 21.94 -0.65
N GLN A 62 12.12 21.62 -1.66
CA GLN A 62 12.51 21.68 -3.07
C GLN A 62 12.32 23.07 -3.71
N ASN A 63 11.49 23.94 -3.13
CA ASN A 63 11.23 25.29 -3.65
C ASN A 63 12.50 26.13 -3.91
N PRO A 64 13.53 26.15 -3.04
CA PRO A 64 14.77 26.88 -3.33
C PRO A 64 15.52 26.34 -4.55
N MET A 65 15.47 25.02 -4.76
CA MET A 65 16.10 24.39 -5.91
C MET A 65 15.34 24.72 -7.21
N LEU A 66 14.01 24.69 -7.17
CA LEU A 66 13.16 25.07 -8.31
C LEU A 66 13.36 26.54 -8.71
N ARG A 67 13.38 27.47 -7.74
CA ARG A 67 13.70 28.89 -8.01
C ARG A 67 15.08 29.05 -8.64
N ARG A 68 16.08 28.28 -8.16
CA ARG A 68 17.43 28.31 -8.73
C ARG A 68 17.44 27.80 -10.17
N ILE A 69 16.69 26.73 -10.46
CA ILE A 69 16.52 26.19 -11.81
C ILE A 69 15.88 27.24 -12.71
N ASP A 70 14.79 27.88 -12.30
CA ASP A 70 14.11 28.93 -13.07
C ASP A 70 15.05 30.11 -13.38
N LEU A 71 15.81 30.57 -12.38
CA LEU A 71 16.80 31.63 -12.56
C LEU A 71 17.90 31.24 -13.54
N THR A 72 18.43 30.02 -13.44
CA THR A 72 19.46 29.54 -14.37
C THR A 72 18.91 29.34 -15.78
N THR A 73 17.71 28.80 -15.90
CA THR A 73 17.06 28.52 -17.18
C THR A 73 16.72 29.82 -17.90
N GLY A 74 16.16 30.80 -17.18
CA GLY A 74 15.89 32.13 -17.72
C GLY A 74 17.16 32.83 -18.20
N ARG A 75 18.25 32.78 -17.43
CA ARG A 75 19.54 33.35 -17.84
C ARG A 75 20.14 32.64 -19.06
N VAL A 76 20.03 31.31 -19.13
CA VAL A 76 20.52 30.53 -20.28
C VAL A 76 19.74 30.87 -21.55
N LEU A 77 18.41 31.01 -21.46
CA LEU A 77 17.56 31.41 -22.57
C LEU A 77 17.88 32.84 -23.05
N ASP A 78 18.04 33.80 -22.13
CA ASP A 78 18.42 35.18 -22.48
C ASP A 78 19.74 35.21 -23.28
N ILE A 79 20.74 34.42 -22.87
CA ILE A 79 22.04 34.31 -23.56
C ILE A 79 21.86 33.70 -24.97
N GLN A 80 21.05 32.65 -25.10
CA GLN A 80 20.78 32.00 -26.38
C GLN A 80 20.02 32.93 -27.35
N GLU A 81 19.15 33.79 -26.83
CA GLU A 81 18.41 34.79 -27.61
C GLU A 81 19.23 36.07 -27.88
N GLY A 82 20.49 36.16 -27.42
CA GLY A 82 21.35 37.33 -27.60
C GLY A 82 20.92 38.56 -26.78
N ARG A 83 20.09 38.35 -25.74
CA ARG A 83 19.61 39.40 -24.83
C ARG A 83 20.52 39.52 -23.60
N MET A 84 20.51 40.69 -22.95
CA MET A 84 21.21 40.87 -21.68
C MET A 84 20.56 40.01 -20.58
N PRO A 85 21.32 39.16 -19.85
CA PRO A 85 20.74 38.28 -18.84
C PRO A 85 20.12 39.07 -17.69
N ARG A 86 18.89 38.70 -17.30
CA ARG A 86 18.26 39.27 -16.10
C ARG A 86 19.06 38.91 -14.84
N SER A 87 19.51 39.90 -14.08
CA SER A 87 20.13 39.71 -12.76
C SER A 87 19.05 39.52 -11.70
N ALA A 88 19.16 38.46 -10.88
CA ALA A 88 18.27 38.21 -9.75
C ALA A 88 18.26 39.43 -8.81
N ARG A 89 17.09 40.05 -8.60
CA ARG A 89 16.92 41.03 -7.53
C ARG A 89 16.63 40.27 -6.23
N PRO A 90 17.15 40.69 -5.07
CA PRO A 90 16.95 39.97 -3.80
C PRO A 90 15.54 40.13 -3.20
N ASN A 91 14.64 40.90 -3.84
CA ASN A 91 13.42 41.43 -3.22
C ASN A 91 12.13 40.66 -3.55
N ASP A 92 12.22 39.44 -4.08
CA ASP A 92 11.07 38.51 -4.12
C ASP A 92 11.02 37.64 -2.84
N GLU A 93 11.74 38.06 -1.79
CA GLU A 93 11.57 37.60 -0.42
C GLU A 93 10.60 38.57 0.28
N ASP A 94 9.55 38.00 0.86
CA ASP A 94 8.56 38.61 1.76
C ASP A 94 7.20 38.97 1.13
N GLY A 95 6.23 38.06 1.32
CA GLY A 95 4.86 38.22 0.85
C GLY A 95 4.05 36.94 0.83
N ALA A 96 4.05 36.16 1.92
CA ALA A 96 3.00 35.18 2.20
C ALA A 96 3.00 34.76 3.69
N ASP A 97 2.89 35.74 4.58
CA ASP A 97 2.26 35.58 5.90
C ASP A 97 1.22 36.70 6.03
N ALA A 98 0.00 36.42 5.59
CA ALA A 98 -1.26 37.11 5.92
C ALA A 98 -2.45 36.22 5.51
#